data_AF-A0A147B9L3-F1
#
_entry.id   AF-A0A147B9L3-F1
#
_cell.length_a   1.000
_cell.length_b   1.000
_cell.length_c   1.000
_cell.angle_alpha   90.00
_cell.angle_beta   90.00
_cell.angle_gamma   90.00
#
_symmetry.space_group_name_H-M   'P 1'
#
loop_
_entity.id
_entity.type
_entity.pdbx_description
1 polymer ?
#
loop_
_entity_poly.entity_id
_entity_poly.type
_entity_poly.pdbx_seq_one_letter_code
_entity_poly.pdbx_strand_id
1 'polypeptide(L)'
;EMEEEQLEMGLMKDYIAYARTFVHPQMSGEAGQALIQAYVDMRRMGSGKGQVSAFPRQLESLIRLAEAHAKVRLSSVVEMVDVEEAKRLHREALKQSATDPASGKIDISILTTGMSASSRRRRAEIAQALRKMLGASGKAQQSFPYQKVFTDIKEQS
;
A
#
# COMPACT_ATOMS: atom_id res chain seq x y z
N GLU A 1 -22.12 29.30 10.33
CA GLU A 1 -21.34 29.66 9.14
C GLU A 1 -19.88 29.48 9.51
N MET A 2 -19.12 28.72 8.73
CA MET A 2 -17.67 28.67 8.91
C MET A 2 -17.12 29.93 8.27
N GLU A 3 -16.65 30.88 9.06
CA GLU A 3 -15.87 31.99 8.53
C GLU A 3 -14.65 31.38 7.82
N GLU A 4 -14.58 31.53 6.50
CA GLU A 4 -13.37 31.22 5.76
C GLU A 4 -12.29 32.16 6.27
N GLU A 5 -11.45 31.67 7.17
CA GLU A 5 -10.26 32.36 7.64
C GLU A 5 -9.34 32.57 6.43
N GLN A 6 -9.45 33.73 5.79
CA GLN A 6 -8.66 34.07 4.61
C GLN A 6 -7.20 34.24 5.02
N LEU A 7 -6.44 33.16 4.92
CA LEU A 7 -4.99 33.19 5.03
C LEU A 7 -4.40 33.97 3.86
N GLU A 8 -3.66 35.03 4.17
CA GLU A 8 -2.96 35.80 3.15
C GLU A 8 -1.90 34.93 2.45
N MET A 9 -1.95 34.88 1.12
CA MET A 9 -1.00 34.08 0.32
C MET A 9 0.46 34.52 0.53
N GLY A 10 0.70 35.79 0.85
CA GLY A 10 2.03 36.30 1.21
C GLY A 10 2.55 35.64 2.47
N LEU A 11 1.75 35.69 3.54
CA LEU A 11 2.08 35.07 4.83
C LEU A 11 2.36 33.57 4.70
N MET A 12 1.56 32.83 3.92
CA MET A 12 1.78 31.40 3.73
C MET A 12 3.11 31.09 3.02
N LYS A 13 3.51 31.90 2.03
CA LYS A 13 4.80 31.75 1.35
C LYS A 13 5.96 32.01 2.30
N ASP A 14 5.87 33.08 3.08
CA ASP A 14 6.89 33.45 4.06
C ASP A 14 7.01 32.38 5.15
N TYR A 15 5.87 31.84 5.61
CA TYR A 15 5.83 30.74 6.57
C TYR A 15 6.55 29.49 6.05
N ILE A 16 6.26 29.07 4.81
CA ILE A 16 6.91 27.93 4.19
C ILE A 16 8.43 28.19 4.01
N ALA A 17 8.80 29.39 3.58
CA ALA A 17 10.21 29.77 3.40
C ALA A 17 10.97 29.75 4.73
N TYR A 18 10.36 30.28 5.80
CA TYR A 18 10.92 30.26 7.14
C TYR A 18 11.09 28.82 7.66
N ALA A 19 10.03 28.00 7.61
CA ALA A 19 10.06 26.61 8.09
C ALA A 19 11.13 25.78 7.35
N ARG A 20 11.30 25.98 6.04
CA ARG A 20 12.31 25.28 5.24
C ARG A 20 13.74 25.67 5.60
N THR A 21 13.96 26.94 5.91
CA THR A 21 15.31 27.50 6.14
C THR A 21 15.79 27.30 7.56
N PHE A 22 14.90 27.42 8.55
CA PHE A 22 15.29 27.50 9.96
C PHE A 22 14.94 26.26 10.77
N VAL A 23 13.99 25.43 10.33
CA VAL A 23 13.49 24.29 11.12
C VAL A 23 14.02 22.98 10.56
N HIS A 24 14.81 22.28 11.38
CA HIS A 24 15.45 21.01 11.07
C HIS A 24 15.12 19.97 12.15
N PRO A 25 13.90 19.37 12.10
CA PRO A 25 13.43 18.49 13.16
C PRO A 25 14.37 17.30 13.37
N GLN A 26 14.66 16.99 14.63
CA GLN A 26 15.42 15.81 15.03
C GLN A 26 14.47 14.74 15.58
N MET A 27 14.75 13.48 15.28
CA MET A 27 13.91 12.37 15.73
C MET A 27 14.04 12.16 17.25
N SER A 28 12.93 12.19 17.99
CA SER A 28 12.93 11.75 19.39
C SER A 28 13.01 10.22 19.49
N GLY A 29 13.52 9.71 20.62
CA GLY A 29 13.61 8.27 20.85
C GLY A 29 12.24 7.57 20.81
N GLU A 30 11.22 8.21 21.38
CA GLU A 30 9.84 7.69 21.39
C GLU A 30 9.25 7.62 19.98
N ALA A 31 9.38 8.70 19.20
CA ALA A 31 8.91 8.73 17.80
C ALA A 31 9.64 7.69 16.94
N GLY A 32 10.96 7.54 17.11
CA GLY A 32 11.75 6.52 16.43
C GLY A 32 11.25 5.10 16.72
N GLN A 33 10.99 4.78 17.99
CA GLN A 33 10.46 3.48 18.38
C GLN A 33 9.05 3.24 17.81
N ALA A 34 8.21 4.26 17.79
CA ALA A 34 6.86 4.17 17.22
C ALA A 34 6.87 3.92 15.70
N LEU A 35 7.81 4.53 14.96
CA LEU A 35 8.00 4.29 13.53
C LEU A 35 8.48 2.86 13.24
N ILE A 36 9.43 2.36 14.04
CA ILE A 36 9.90 0.97 13.95
C ILE A 36 8.73 0.02 14.18
N GLN A 37 7.96 0.24 15.25
CA GLN A 37 6.81 -0.60 15.57
C GLN A 37 5.77 -0.58 14.45
N ALA A 38 5.45 0.60 13.90
CA ALA A 38 4.53 0.74 12.78
C ALA A 38 5.00 -0.03 11.53
N TYR A 39 6.30 -0.01 11.23
CA TYR A 39 6.88 -0.77 10.13
C TYR A 39 6.82 -2.29 10.37
N VAL A 40 7.16 -2.74 11.57
CA VAL A 40 7.08 -4.16 11.95
C VAL A 40 5.64 -4.67 11.83
N ASP A 41 4.67 -3.90 12.31
CA ASP A 41 3.25 -4.27 12.22
C ASP A 41 2.78 -4.32 10.76
N MET A 42 3.18 -3.34 9.94
CA MET A 42 2.90 -3.35 8.50
C MET A 42 3.46 -4.60 7.80
N ARG A 43 4.68 -5.02 8.19
CA ARG A 43 5.31 -6.23 7.67
C ARG A 43 4.58 -7.49 8.16
N ARG A 44 4.14 -7.51 9.41
CA ARG A 44 3.37 -8.62 10.01
C ARG A 44 2.02 -8.82 9.32
N MET A 45 1.30 -7.74 9.04
CA MET A 45 -0.07 -7.81 8.49
C MET A 45 -0.17 -8.54 7.14
N GLY A 46 0.86 -8.53 6.30
CA GLY A 46 0.87 -9.34 5.08
C GLY A 46 1.93 -10.43 5.07
N SER A 47 2.24 -11.00 6.24
CA SER A 47 3.00 -12.26 6.37
C SER A 47 2.22 -13.50 5.88
N GLY A 48 1.19 -13.33 5.05
CA GLY A 48 0.58 -14.45 4.35
C GLY A 48 1.63 -15.09 3.43
N LYS A 49 1.69 -16.44 3.39
CA LYS A 49 2.67 -17.18 2.57
C LYS A 49 2.81 -16.55 1.17
N GLY A 50 3.98 -15.97 0.88
CA GLY A 50 4.34 -15.43 -0.43
C GLY A 50 3.91 -13.99 -0.73
N GLN A 51 3.44 -13.21 0.25
CA GLN A 51 3.15 -11.77 0.06
C GLN A 51 4.23 -10.91 0.72
N VAL A 52 4.82 -9.99 -0.05
CA VAL A 52 5.65 -8.91 0.51
C VAL A 52 4.71 -7.78 0.89
N SER A 53 4.44 -7.65 2.20
CA SER A 53 3.47 -6.68 2.70
C SER A 53 4.02 -5.28 2.89
N ALA A 54 5.32 -5.15 3.13
CA ALA A 54 5.93 -3.85 3.38
C ALA A 54 7.38 -3.83 2.92
N PHE A 55 7.79 -2.75 2.26
CA PHE A 55 9.15 -2.51 1.79
C PHE A 55 9.87 -1.53 2.71
N PRO A 56 11.20 -1.64 2.87
CA PRO A 56 11.99 -0.68 3.67
C PRO A 56 11.76 0.79 3.30
N ARG A 57 11.50 1.08 2.01
CA ARG A 57 11.18 2.43 1.52
C ARG A 57 9.93 3.05 2.17
N GLN A 58 9.00 2.25 2.69
CA GLN A 58 7.84 2.79 3.41
C GLN A 58 8.23 3.36 4.77
N LEU A 59 9.22 2.77 5.45
CA LEU A 59 9.75 3.34 6.70
C LEU A 59 10.41 4.71 6.42
N GLU A 60 11.23 4.81 5.38
CA GLU A 60 11.81 6.09 4.96
C GLU A 60 10.74 7.13 4.62
N SER A 61 9.66 6.70 3.97
CA SER A 61 8.53 7.58 3.64
C SER A 61 7.82 8.08 4.90
N LEU A 62 7.58 7.20 5.88
CA LEU A 62 6.97 7.58 7.16
C LEU A 62 7.85 8.54 7.95
N ILE A 63 9.17 8.33 7.97
CA ILE A 63 10.14 9.25 8.60
C ILE A 63 10.03 10.63 7.97
N ARG A 64 10.08 10.72 6.62
CA ARG A 64 9.97 12.01 5.90
C ARG A 64 8.65 12.72 6.15
N LEU A 65 7.54 11.97 6.23
CA LEU A 65 6.21 12.53 6.54
C LEU A 65 6.16 13.07 7.97
N ALA A 66 6.69 12.34 8.94
CA ALA A 66 6.73 12.78 10.34
C ALA A 66 7.61 14.03 10.51
N GLU A 67 8.79 14.07 9.88
CA GLU A 67 9.65 15.26 9.86
C GLU A 67 8.98 16.46 9.18
N ALA A 68 8.27 16.23 8.08
CA ALA A 68 7.52 17.29 7.40
C ALA A 68 6.39 17.84 8.29
N HIS A 69 5.66 16.97 9.01
CA HIS A 69 4.63 17.37 9.95
C HIS A 69 5.22 18.19 11.12
N ALA A 70 6.34 17.76 11.68
CA ALA A 70 7.08 18.50 12.70
C ALA A 70 7.55 19.87 12.19
N LYS A 71 7.98 19.95 10.93
CA LYS A 71 8.42 21.19 10.30
C LYS A 71 7.27 22.18 10.10
N VAL A 72 6.09 21.70 9.72
CA VAL A 72 4.90 22.56 9.51
C VAL A 72 4.47 23.25 10.79
N ARG A 73 4.68 22.65 11.96
CA ARG A 73 4.44 23.29 13.27
C ARG A 73 5.62 24.07 13.83
N LEU A 74 6.68 24.25 13.04
CA LEU A 74 7.94 24.87 13.44
C LEU A 74 8.65 24.16 14.62
N SER A 75 8.40 22.87 14.82
CA SER A 75 9.05 22.09 15.88
C SER A 75 10.44 21.64 15.46
N SER A 76 11.41 21.77 16.35
CA SER A 76 12.76 21.23 16.17
C SER A 76 12.87 19.74 16.53
N VAL A 77 11.79 19.12 17.02
CA VAL A 77 11.76 17.72 17.44
C VAL A 77 10.53 17.02 16.86
N VAL A 78 10.75 15.80 16.35
CA VAL A 78 9.67 14.91 15.92
C VAL A 78 9.10 14.20 17.14
N GLU A 79 7.81 14.34 17.35
CA GLU A 79 7.08 13.77 18.48
C GLU A 79 6.12 12.67 18.01
N MET A 80 5.50 11.99 18.97
CA MET A 80 4.56 10.90 18.71
C MET A 80 3.40 11.30 17.79
N VAL A 81 2.87 12.52 17.96
CA VAL A 81 1.75 13.02 17.14
C VAL A 81 2.12 13.14 15.65
N ASP A 82 3.39 13.44 15.32
CA ASP A 82 3.86 13.46 13.93
C ASP A 82 3.81 12.08 13.29
N VAL A 83 4.21 11.07 14.07
CA VAL A 83 4.23 9.67 13.63
C VAL A 83 2.81 9.15 13.47
N GLU A 84 1.91 9.49 14.38
CA GLU A 84 0.50 9.13 14.29
C GLU A 84 -0.17 9.72 13.05
N GLU A 85 0.09 10.99 12.76
CA GLU A 85 -0.46 11.64 11.58
C GLU A 85 0.14 11.07 10.28
N ALA A 86 1.45 10.83 10.24
CA ALA A 86 2.10 10.17 9.11
C ALA A 86 1.51 8.75 8.85
N LYS A 87 1.26 7.98 9.92
CA LYS A 87 0.60 6.66 9.83
C LYS A 87 -0.82 6.78 9.32
N ARG A 88 -1.59 7.76 9.81
CA ARG A 88 -2.96 8.02 9.38
C ARG A 88 -3.01 8.31 7.88
N LEU A 89 -2.19 9.26 7.41
CA LEU A 89 -2.10 9.63 6.00
C LEU A 89 -1.69 8.44 5.12
N HIS A 90 -0.68 7.69 5.54
CA HIS A 90 -0.23 6.51 4.81
C HIS A 90 -1.32 5.44 4.70
N ARG A 91 -2.07 5.21 5.78
CA ARG A 91 -3.17 4.24 5.80
C ARG A 91 -4.31 4.66 4.88
N GLU A 92 -4.69 5.93 4.87
CA GLU A 92 -5.74 6.43 3.97
C GLU A 92 -5.33 6.31 2.51
N ALA A 93 -4.08 6.64 2.17
CA ALA A 93 -3.55 6.47 0.81
C ALA A 93 -3.56 5.00 0.37
N LEU A 94 -3.22 4.05 1.26
CA LEU A 94 -3.25 2.62 0.97
C LEU A 94 -4.67 2.08 0.83
N LYS A 95 -5.63 2.54 1.64
CA LYS A 95 -7.03 2.15 1.48
C LYS A 95 -7.57 2.52 0.10
N GLN A 96 -7.20 3.69 -0.43
CA GLN A 96 -7.66 4.13 -1.74
C GLN A 96 -6.98 3.38 -2.89
N SER A 97 -5.68 3.08 -2.76
CA SER A 97 -4.87 2.59 -3.88
C SER A 97 -4.63 1.08 -3.91
N ALA A 98 -4.77 0.40 -2.78
CA ALA A 98 -4.34 -0.99 -2.61
C ALA A 98 -5.40 -1.88 -1.95
N THR A 99 -6.68 -1.53 -2.06
CA THR A 99 -7.77 -2.39 -1.55
C THR A 99 -8.19 -3.39 -2.63
N ASP A 100 -8.18 -4.68 -2.29
CA ASP A 100 -8.67 -5.74 -3.18
C ASP A 100 -10.19 -5.62 -3.35
N PRO A 101 -10.71 -5.40 -4.57
CA PRO A 101 -12.14 -5.20 -4.81
C PRO A 101 -13.01 -6.38 -4.34
N ALA A 102 -12.45 -7.60 -4.36
CA ALA A 102 -13.19 -8.80 -3.98
C ALA A 102 -13.28 -9.01 -2.46
N SER A 103 -12.27 -8.61 -1.70
CA SER A 103 -12.18 -8.89 -0.26
C SER A 103 -12.33 -7.65 0.64
N GLY A 104 -12.24 -6.45 0.09
CA GLY A 104 -12.26 -5.20 0.84
C GLY A 104 -11.05 -5.03 1.77
N LYS A 105 -10.03 -5.90 1.65
CA LYS A 105 -8.81 -5.87 2.47
C LYS A 105 -7.70 -5.14 1.72
N ILE A 106 -6.82 -4.50 2.48
CA ILE A 106 -5.63 -3.85 1.95
C ILE A 106 -4.64 -4.94 1.52
N ASP A 107 -4.32 -4.99 0.23
CA ASP A 107 -3.32 -5.84 -0.39
C ASP A 107 -2.32 -4.97 -1.19
N ILE A 108 -1.21 -4.63 -0.54
CA ILE A 108 -0.13 -3.81 -1.11
C ILE A 108 0.48 -4.46 -2.36
N SER A 109 0.34 -5.77 -2.56
CA SER A 109 0.84 -6.44 -3.77
C SER A 109 0.13 -6.00 -5.06
N ILE A 110 -1.06 -5.38 -4.95
CA ILE A 110 -1.76 -4.77 -6.09
C ILE A 110 -0.91 -3.65 -6.71
N LEU A 111 -0.25 -2.83 -5.89
CA LEU A 111 0.55 -1.70 -6.38
C LEU A 111 1.77 -2.13 -7.20
N THR A 112 2.34 -3.30 -6.89
CA THR A 112 3.54 -3.80 -7.58
C THR A 112 3.21 -4.73 -8.74
N THR A 113 2.26 -5.65 -8.52
CA THR A 113 1.95 -6.70 -9.51
C THR A 113 0.76 -6.34 -10.41
N GLY A 114 0.12 -5.19 -10.15
CA GLY A 114 -1.11 -4.75 -10.81
C GLY A 114 -2.34 -5.56 -10.43
N MET A 115 -2.20 -6.60 -9.58
CA MET A 115 -3.23 -7.62 -9.37
C MET A 115 -3.25 -8.09 -7.92
N SER A 116 -4.44 -8.37 -7.38
CA SER A 116 -4.58 -8.85 -6.01
C SER A 116 -4.11 -10.31 -5.85
N ALA A 117 -3.78 -10.72 -4.62
CA ALA A 117 -3.47 -12.11 -4.33
C ALA A 117 -4.62 -13.06 -4.64
N SER A 118 -5.87 -12.63 -4.41
CA SER A 118 -7.07 -13.38 -4.79
C SER A 118 -7.10 -13.60 -6.31
N SER A 119 -6.85 -12.55 -7.10
CA SER A 119 -6.75 -12.62 -8.56
C SER A 119 -5.58 -13.50 -9.05
N ARG A 120 -4.44 -13.51 -8.34
CA ARG A 120 -3.31 -14.41 -8.66
C ARG A 120 -3.66 -15.87 -8.37
N ARG A 121 -4.28 -16.16 -7.21
CA ARG A 121 -4.73 -17.52 -6.86
C ARG A 121 -5.75 -18.05 -7.86
N ARG A 122 -6.79 -17.26 -8.17
CA ARG A 122 -7.82 -17.62 -9.16
C ARG A 122 -7.20 -17.99 -10.51
N ARG A 123 -6.22 -17.23 -10.98
CA ARG A 123 -5.50 -17.56 -12.23
C ARG A 123 -4.65 -18.82 -12.13
N ALA A 124 -3.98 -19.05 -11.02
CA ALA A 124 -3.20 -20.27 -10.80
C ALA A 124 -4.11 -21.51 -10.77
N GLU A 125 -5.26 -21.42 -10.10
CA GLU A 125 -6.29 -22.48 -10.05
C GLU A 125 -6.83 -22.80 -11.44
N ILE A 126 -7.23 -21.78 -12.22
CA ILE A 126 -7.71 -21.96 -13.60
C ILE A 126 -6.62 -22.59 -14.48
N ALA A 127 -5.37 -22.13 -14.37
CA ALA A 127 -4.26 -22.68 -15.14
C ALA A 127 -3.97 -24.15 -14.78
N GLN A 128 -4.13 -24.53 -13.52
CA GLN A 128 -3.97 -25.91 -13.06
C GLN A 128 -5.11 -26.81 -13.54
N ALA A 129 -6.36 -26.33 -13.47
CA ALA A 129 -7.53 -27.02 -14.01
C ALA A 129 -7.39 -27.25 -15.53
N LEU A 130 -7.00 -26.21 -16.28
CA LEU A 130 -6.74 -26.29 -17.72
C LEU A 130 -5.66 -27.35 -18.03
N ARG A 131 -4.53 -27.34 -17.31
CA ARG A 131 -3.48 -28.35 -17.49
C ARG A 131 -4.00 -29.77 -17.25
N LYS A 132 -4.83 -29.98 -16.23
CA LYS A 132 -5.42 -31.29 -15.92
C LYS A 132 -6.35 -31.78 -17.02
N MET A 133 -7.20 -30.90 -17.56
CA MET A 133 -8.14 -31.23 -18.65
C MET A 133 -7.41 -31.58 -19.96
N LEU A 134 -6.39 -30.78 -20.32
CA LEU A 134 -5.59 -31.03 -21.52
C LEU A 134 -4.77 -32.33 -21.38
N GLY A 135 -4.25 -32.63 -20.18
CA GLY A 135 -3.51 -33.86 -19.91
C GLY A 135 -4.38 -35.13 -19.90
N ALA A 136 -5.66 -35.02 -19.52
CA ALA A 136 -6.60 -36.14 -19.50
C ALA A 136 -7.08 -36.58 -20.89
N SER A 137 -7.00 -35.70 -21.90
CA SER A 137 -7.51 -35.94 -23.25
C SER A 137 -6.62 -36.83 -24.15
N GLY A 138 -5.59 -37.47 -23.57
CA GLY A 138 -4.72 -38.43 -24.25
C GLY A 138 -3.68 -37.78 -25.18
N LYS A 139 -2.47 -38.35 -25.24
CA LYS A 139 -1.32 -37.84 -26.03
C LYS A 139 -1.54 -37.75 -27.55
N ALA A 140 -2.70 -38.18 -28.05
CA ALA A 140 -3.01 -38.23 -29.49
C ALA A 140 -3.57 -36.91 -30.05
N GLN A 141 -4.11 -36.03 -29.20
CA GLN A 141 -4.76 -34.80 -29.66
C GLN A 141 -3.91 -33.57 -29.29
N GLN A 142 -3.16 -33.04 -30.25
CA GLN A 142 -2.26 -31.89 -30.07
C GLN A 142 -2.94 -30.52 -30.22
N SER A 143 -4.21 -30.50 -30.66
CA SER A 143 -4.97 -29.26 -30.87
C SER A 143 -6.37 -29.39 -30.28
N PHE A 144 -6.78 -28.37 -29.53
CA PHE A 144 -8.07 -28.29 -28.86
C PHE A 144 -8.82 -27.04 -29.33
N PRO A 145 -10.09 -27.15 -29.75
CA PRO A 145 -10.90 -25.98 -30.09
C PRO A 145 -11.12 -25.09 -28.87
N TYR A 146 -10.73 -23.81 -28.96
CA TYR A 146 -10.86 -22.84 -27.87
C TYR A 146 -12.29 -22.77 -27.31
N GLN A 147 -13.30 -22.71 -28.18
CA GLN A 147 -14.71 -22.60 -27.79
C GLN A 147 -15.15 -23.74 -26.87
N LYS A 148 -14.74 -24.98 -27.19
CA LYS A 148 -15.06 -26.18 -26.41
C LYS A 148 -14.36 -26.17 -25.06
N VAL A 149 -13.05 -25.90 -25.04
CA VAL A 149 -12.27 -25.82 -23.79
C VAL A 149 -12.80 -24.71 -22.88
N PHE A 150 -13.20 -23.57 -23.45
CA PHE A 150 -13.76 -22.46 -22.70
C PHE A 150 -15.12 -22.80 -22.08
N THR A 151 -16.02 -23.46 -22.83
CA THR A 151 -17.32 -23.90 -22.30
C THR A 151 -17.14 -24.94 -21.19
N ASP A 152 -16.30 -25.94 -21.42
CA ASP A 152 -16.03 -27.00 -20.43
C ASP A 152 -15.44 -26.44 -19.11
N ILE A 153 -14.54 -25.44 -19.18
CA ILE A 153 -13.99 -24.76 -17.99
C ILE A 153 -15.04 -23.89 -17.31
N LYS A 154 -15.87 -23.19 -18.09
CA LYS A 154 -16.92 -22.32 -17.55
C LYS A 154 -17.99 -23.11 -16.81
N GLU A 155 -18.30 -24.33 -17.25
CA GLU A 155 -19.25 -25.22 -16.56
C GLU A 155 -18.69 -25.85 -15.29
N GLN A 156 -17.36 -25.94 -15.16
CA GLN A 156 -16.68 -26.46 -13.96
C GLN A 156 -16.33 -25.40 -12.90
N SER A 157 -16.42 -24.10 -13.23
CA SER A 157 -16.06 -22.98 -12.35
C SER A 157 -17.27 -22.39 -11.63
#